data_AF-A0A1F6ZQS2-F1
#
_entry.id   AF-A0A1F6ZQS2-F1
#
_cell.length_a   1.000
_cell.length_b   1.000
_cell.length_c   1.000
_cell.angle_alpha   90.00
_cell.angle_beta   90.00
_cell.angle_gamma   90.00
#
_symmetry.space_group_name_H-M   'P 1'
#
loop_
_entity.id
_entity.type
_entity.pdbx_description
1 polymer ?
#
loop_
_entity_poly.entity_id
_entity_poly.type
_entity_poly.pdbx_seq_one_letter_code
_entity_poly.pdbx_strand_id
1 'polypeptide(L)' 'MVMDTLQIRMNPALIKRVDILVKSGIYSNRSEVIRDAVRRFVWEKEAGSINHKGNSVEEIKRIREKLSKETPDLDEINRL' A
#
# COMPACT_ATOMS: atom_id res chain seq x y z
N MET A 1 -14.66 -18.26 9.75
CA MET A 1 -14.66 -17.99 8.29
C MET A 1 -13.95 -19.18 7.65
N VAL A 2 -14.65 -19.97 6.82
CA VAL A 2 -14.03 -21.15 6.17
C VAL A 2 -13.18 -20.62 5.01
N MET A 3 -11.91 -21.00 4.97
CA MET A 3 -11.01 -20.66 3.87
C MET A 3 -11.06 -21.78 2.83
N ASP A 4 -11.32 -21.42 1.58
CA ASP A 4 -11.18 -22.35 0.48
C ASP A 4 -9.70 -22.68 0.23
N THR A 5 -9.40 -23.97 0.10
CA THR A 5 -8.04 -24.45 -0.17
C THR A 5 -7.81 -24.61 -1.66
N LEU A 6 -6.75 -23.99 -2.17
CA LEU A 6 -6.33 -24.11 -3.57
C LEU A 6 -5.02 -24.88 -3.65
N GLN A 7 -4.96 -25.93 -4.49
CA GLN A 7 -3.70 -26.61 -4.80
C GLN A 7 -3.05 -25.96 -6.04
N ILE A 8 -1.83 -25.47 -5.88
CA ILE A 8 -1.07 -24.81 -6.96
C ILE A 8 0.28 -25.48 -7.17
N ARG A 9 0.76 -25.46 -8.42
CA ARG A 9 2.13 -25.85 -8.77
C ARG A 9 2.98 -24.59 -8.90
N MET A 10 4.12 -24.57 -8.23
CA MET A 10 5.05 -23.44 -8.24
C MET A 10 6.45 -23.91 -8.63
N ASN A 11 7.20 -23.01 -9.26
CA ASN A 11 8.61 -23.23 -9.54
C ASN A 11 9.39 -23.44 -8.22
N PRO A 12 10.22 -24.49 -8.09
CA PRO A 12 11.02 -24.73 -6.89
C PRO A 12 11.87 -23.52 -6.44
N ALA A 13 12.36 -22.71 -7.38
CA ALA A 13 13.12 -21.50 -7.06
C ALA A 13 12.26 -20.44 -6.34
N LEU A 14 10.98 -20.31 -6.71
CA LEU A 14 10.06 -19.40 -6.01
C LEU A 14 9.72 -19.91 -4.62
N ILE A 15 9.53 -21.23 -4.46
CA ILE A 15 9.30 -21.85 -3.15
C ILE A 15 10.47 -21.54 -2.21
N LYS A 16 11.72 -21.67 -2.70
CA LYS A 16 12.91 -21.31 -1.92
C LYS A 16 12.92 -19.84 -1.48
N ARG A 17 12.47 -18.92 -2.34
CA ARG A 17 12.36 -17.49 -1.99
C ARG A 17 11.28 -17.24 -0.93
N VAL A 18 10.13 -17.91 -1.04
CA VAL A 18 9.07 -17.88 -0.02
C VAL A 18 9.60 -18.41 1.31
N ASP A 19 10.38 -19.49 1.30
CA ASP A 19 10.98 -20.05 2.52
C ASP A 19 11.92 -19.09 3.22
N ILE A 20 12.68 -18.27 2.48
CA ILE A 20 13.55 -17.25 3.08
C ILE A 20 12.71 -16.23 3.86
N LEU A 21 11.58 -15.79 3.31
CA LEU A 21 10.68 -14.81 3.95
C LEU A 21 10.01 -15.36 5.22
N VAL A 22 9.71 -16.65 5.23
CA VAL A 22 9.18 -17.33 6.43
C VAL A 22 10.30 -17.50 7.48
N LYS A 23 11.50 -17.93 7.05
CA LYS A 23 12.65 -18.10 7.95
C LYS A 23 13.14 -16.80 8.57
N SER A 24 12.98 -15.67 7.90
CA SER A 24 13.30 -14.36 8.45
C SER A 24 12.27 -13.86 9.47
N GLY A 25 11.19 -14.62 9.72
CA GLY A 25 10.16 -14.28 10.69
C GLY A 25 9.20 -13.17 10.24
N ILE A 26 9.26 -12.75 8.97
CA ILE A 26 8.35 -11.72 8.42
C ILE A 26 6.94 -12.30 8.27
N TYR A 27 6.85 -13.57 7.93
CA TYR A 27 5.59 -14.30 7.78
C TYR A 27 5.61 -15.58 8.60
N SER A 28 4.46 -15.96 9.14
CA SER A 28 4.34 -17.15 10.00
C SER A 28 4.40 -18.45 9.20
N ASN A 29 3.92 -18.42 7.95
CA ASN A 29 3.88 -19.59 7.08
C ASN A 29 3.88 -19.21 5.59
N ARG A 30 4.12 -20.21 4.72
CA ARG A 30 4.12 -20.04 3.26
C ARG A 30 2.77 -19.54 2.73
N SER A 31 1.67 -20.02 3.29
CA SER A 31 0.33 -19.66 2.83
C SER A 31 0.03 -18.17 3.06
N GLU A 32 0.56 -17.58 4.12
CA GLU A 32 0.42 -16.17 4.45
C GLU A 32 1.15 -15.29 3.42
N VAL A 33 2.38 -15.67 3.06
CA VAL A 33 3.15 -15.00 2.00
C VAL A 33 2.37 -15.01 0.68
N ILE A 34 1.86 -16.19 0.29
CA ILE A 34 1.15 -16.36 -0.98
C ILE A 34 -0.16 -15.54 -0.98
N ARG A 35 -0.90 -15.56 0.13
CA ARG A 35 -2.13 -14.75 0.27
C ARG A 35 -1.86 -13.26 0.17
N ASP A 36 -0.81 -12.76 0.84
CA ASP A 36 -0.51 -11.34 0.77
C ASP A 36 -0.05 -10.93 -0.63
N ALA A 37 0.76 -11.76 -1.29
CA ALA A 37 1.17 -11.53 -2.68
C ALA A 37 -0.03 -11.48 -3.64
N VAL A 38 -0.96 -12.43 -3.54
CA VAL A 38 -2.18 -12.47 -4.36
C VAL A 38 -3.07 -11.27 -4.04
N ARG A 39 -3.25 -10.92 -2.77
CA ARG A 39 -4.03 -9.75 -2.36
C ARG A 39 -3.48 -8.45 -2.97
N ARG A 40 -2.17 -8.23 -2.87
CA ARG A 40 -1.50 -7.06 -3.45
C ARG A 40 -1.70 -7.02 -4.96
N PHE A 41 -1.50 -8.16 -5.63
CA PHE A 41 -1.68 -8.25 -7.07
C PHE A 41 -3.11 -7.95 -7.51
N VAL A 42 -4.11 -8.54 -6.83
CA VAL A 42 -5.53 -8.32 -7.13
C VAL A 42 -5.89 -6.86 -6.88
N TRP A 43 -5.52 -6.28 -5.74
CA TRP A 43 -5.79 -4.88 -5.45
C TRP A 43 -5.14 -3.92 -6.44
N GLU A 44 -3.88 -4.17 -6.83
CA GLU A 44 -3.18 -3.36 -7.83
C GLU A 44 -3.89 -3.39 -9.20
N LYS A 45 -4.52 -4.50 -9.55
CA LYS A 45 -5.25 -4.66 -10.82
C LYS A 45 -6.70 -4.20 -10.76
N GLU A 46 -7.42 -4.46 -9.67
CA GLU A 46 -8.84 -4.16 -9.53
C GLU A 46 -9.11 -2.71 -9.15
N ALA A 47 -8.35 -2.14 -8.20
CA ALA A 47 -8.54 -0.75 -7.81
C ALA A 47 -8.08 0.23 -8.92
N GLY A 48 -7.47 -0.29 -9.98
CA GLY A 48 -6.43 0.41 -10.71
C GLY A 48 -5.30 0.73 -9.75
N SER A 49 -4.06 0.73 -10.21
CA SER A 49 -3.14 1.70 -9.61
C SER A 49 -3.90 3.03 -9.61
N ILE A 50 -4.11 3.65 -8.44
CA ILE A 50 -4.32 5.09 -8.41
C ILE A 50 -3.03 5.58 -9.04
N ASN A 51 -3.03 5.74 -10.35
CA ASN A 51 -1.95 6.36 -11.06
C ASN A 51 -2.02 7.77 -10.54
N HIS A 52 -1.28 8.06 -9.47
CA HIS A 52 -0.74 9.39 -9.28
C HIS A 52 0.16 9.61 -10.48
N LYS A 53 -0.46 9.99 -11.61
CA LYS A 53 0.21 10.58 -12.77
C LYS A 53 0.82 11.93 -12.39
N GLY A 54 0.55 12.43 -11.18
CA GLY A 54 1.14 13.61 -10.58
C GLY A 54 2.37 13.25 -9.75
N ASN A 55 3.45 13.99 -9.99
CA ASN A 55 4.62 14.03 -9.14
C ASN A 55 4.16 14.45 -7.72
N SER A 56 4.18 13.55 -6.73
CA SER A 56 3.62 13.84 -5.40
C SER A 56 4.18 15.11 -4.75
N VAL A 57 5.39 15.51 -5.15
CA VAL A 57 6.03 16.77 -4.73
C VAL A 57 5.31 18.00 -5.26
N GLU A 58 4.82 17.98 -6.50
CA GLU A 58 4.11 19.11 -7.12
C GLU A 58 2.74 19.31 -6.49
N GLU A 59 2.06 18.23 -6.11
CA GLU A 59 0.78 18.29 -5.41
C GLU A 59 0.93 18.88 -4.00
N ILE A 60 1.93 18.41 -3.24
CA ILE A 60 2.27 18.98 -1.92
C ILE A 60 2.61 20.47 -2.06
N LYS A 61 3.35 20.86 -3.10
CA LYS A 61 3.70 22.26 -3.36
C LYS A 61 2.45 23.11 -3.62
N ARG A 62 1.52 22.66 -4.46
CA ARG A 62 0.26 23.37 -4.74
C ARG A 62 -0.63 23.49 -3.50
N ILE A 63 -0.72 22.42 -2.70
CA ILE A 63 -1.50 22.44 -1.45
C ILE A 63 -0.88 23.45 -0.48
N ARG A 64 0.45 23.46 -0.30
CA ARG A 64 1.15 24.45 0.53
C ARG A 64 0.93 25.89 0.04
N GLU A 65 0.98 26.13 -1.28
CA GLU A 65 0.74 27.45 -1.86
C GLU A 65 -0.70 27.94 -1.64
N LYS A 66 -1.70 27.05 -1.73
CA LYS A 66 -3.09 27.39 -1.41
C LYS A 66 -3.27 27.71 0.07
N LEU A 67 -2.79 26.84 0.96
CA LEU A 67 -2.82 27.07 2.41
C LEU A 67 -2.11 28.37 2.82
N SER A 68 -1.02 28.73 2.15
CA SER A 68 -0.31 29.98 2.43
C SER A 68 -1.08 31.23 1.99
N LYS A 69 -2.00 31.12 1.03
CA LYS A 69 -2.85 32.24 0.57
C LYS A 69 -4.15 32.33 1.35
N GLU A 70 -4.64 31.18 1.82
CA GLU A 70 -5.84 31.04 2.62
C GLU A 70 -5.59 31.14 4.12
N THR A 71 -4.37 31.52 4.58
CA THR A 71 -4.11 31.71 6.02
C THR A 71 -5.21 32.59 6.61
N PRO A 72 -6.10 32.01 7.43
CA PRO A 72 -7.10 32.80 8.13
C PRO A 72 -6.33 33.73 9.04
N ASP A 73 -6.82 34.96 9.18
CA ASP A 73 -6.26 35.89 10.16
C ASP A 73 -6.45 35.28 11.55
N LEU A 74 -5.37 34.70 12.10
CA LEU A 74 -5.39 34.03 13.40
C LEU A 74 -5.74 35.01 14.53
N ASP A 75 -5.57 36.30 14.29
CA ASP A 75 -5.95 37.37 15.21
C ASP A 75 -7.47 37.62 15.22
N GLU A 76 -8.20 37.23 14.17
CA GLU A 76 -9.66 37.35 14.09
C GLU A 76 -10.35 36.19 14.83
N ILE A 77 -9.77 34.99 14.78
CA ILE A 77 -10.27 33.78 15.46
C ILE A 77 -10.10 33.88 16.98
N ASN A 78 -9.02 34.51 17.48
CA ASN A 78 -8.75 34.67 18.91
C ASN A 78 -9.56 35.80 19.59
N ARG A 79 -10.38 36.55 18.84
CA ARG A 79 -11.28 37.60 19.37
C ARG A 79 -12.73 37.15 19.56
N LEU A 80 -13.06 35.91 19.17
CA LEU A 80 -14.33 35.22 19.48
C LEU A 80 -14.21 34.45 20.80
#